data_AF-A0A7V9ZJM1-F1
#
_entry.id   AF-A0A7V9ZJM1-F1
#
_cell.length_a   1.000
_cell.length_b   1.000
_cell.length_c   1.000
_cell.angle_alpha   90.00
_cell.angle_beta   90.00
_cell.angle_gamma   90.00
#
_symmetry.space_group_name_H-M   'P 1'
#
loop_
_entity.id
_entity.type
_entity.pdbx_description
1 polymer ?
#
loop_
_entity_poly.entity_id
_entity_poly.type
_entity_poly.pdbx_seq_one_letter_code
_entity_poly.pdbx_strand_id
1 'polypeptide(L)' 'MLWALTGTGLARSDDAGLTWQSTSGLEELDGQPLALAVGPAALWVATEDPRALYSSTDDGATWELVTGS' A
#
# COMPACT_ATOMS: atom_id res chain seq x y z
N MET A 1 -6.32 13.24 -1.29
CA MET A 1 -5.23 12.32 -1.64
C MET A 1 -5.85 11.06 -2.21
N LEU A 2 -5.32 10.58 -3.33
CA LEU A 2 -5.74 9.33 -3.95
C LEU A 2 -4.57 8.35 -3.96
N TRP A 3 -4.93 7.07 -3.89
CA TRP A 3 -4.00 5.95 -3.96
C TRP A 3 -4.48 4.96 -5.01
N ALA A 4 -3.56 4.43 -5.78
CA ALA A 4 -3.84 3.41 -6.78
C ALA A 4 -2.85 2.27 -6.62
N LEU A 5 -3.36 1.10 -6.24
CA LEU A 5 -2.61 -0.15 -6.32
C LEU A 5 -2.66 -0.64 -7.77
N THR A 6 -1.49 -0.89 -8.32
CA THR A 6 -1.30 -1.43 -9.67
C THR A 6 -0.59 -2.77 -9.58
N GLY A 7 -0.59 -3.55 -10.66
CA GLY A 7 0.18 -4.80 -10.72
C GLY A 7 1.70 -4.61 -10.58
N THR A 8 2.19 -3.38 -10.65
CA THR A 8 3.63 -3.04 -10.59
C THR A 8 4.02 -2.20 -9.38
N GLY A 9 3.08 -1.87 -8.49
CA GLY A 9 3.36 -1.03 -7.32
C GLY A 9 2.21 -0.09 -6.95
N LEU A 10 2.49 0.83 -6.04
CA LEU A 10 1.52 1.78 -5.49
C LEU A 10 1.86 3.17 -6.05
N ALA A 11 0.82 3.90 -6.43
CA ALA A 11 0.94 5.27 -6.88
C ALA A 11 0.07 6.18 -6.01
N ARG A 12 0.59 7.38 -5.76
CA ARG A 12 -0.08 8.45 -5.01
C ARG A 12 -0.38 9.62 -5.93
N SER A 13 -1.51 10.27 -5.68
CA SER A 13 -1.83 11.58 -6.25
C SER A 13 -2.28 12.54 -5.16
N ASP A 14 -1.67 13.74 -5.16
CA ASP A 14 -2.03 14.85 -4.27
C ASP A 14 -2.96 15.86 -4.93
N ASP A 15 -3.22 15.74 -6.23
CA ASP A 15 -3.96 16.69 -7.06
C ASP A 15 -5.23 16.09 -7.67
N ALA A 16 -5.91 15.23 -6.90
CA ALA A 16 -7.17 14.57 -7.29
C ALA A 16 -7.06 13.71 -8.57
N GLY A 17 -5.89 13.12 -8.82
CA GLY A 17 -5.65 12.16 -9.90
C GLY A 17 -5.14 12.78 -11.20
N LEU A 18 -4.78 14.07 -11.20
CA LEU A 18 -4.23 14.75 -12.38
C LEU A 18 -2.78 14.31 -12.64
N THR A 19 -1.98 14.15 -11.59
CA THR A 19 -0.63 13.60 -11.63
C THR A 19 -0.46 12.49 -10.61
N TRP A 20 0.45 11.55 -10.93
CA TRP A 20 0.72 10.37 -10.12
C TRP A 20 2.22 10.20 -9.90
N GLN A 21 2.59 9.83 -8.68
CA GLN A 21 3.96 9.51 -8.29
C GLN A 21 3.98 8.09 -7.75
N SER A 22 4.91 7.27 -8.23
CA SER A 22 5.13 5.94 -7.67
C SER A 22 5.66 6.06 -6.25
N THR A 23 5.17 5.21 -5.36
CA THR A 23 5.76 5.01 -4.03
C THR A 23 6.65 3.78 -4.05
N SER A 24 7.73 3.85 -3.27
CA SER A 24 8.54 2.69 -2.89
C SER A 24 7.93 1.98 -1.68
N GLY A 25 8.46 0.82 -1.32
CA GLY A 25 8.11 0.07 -0.11
C GLY A 25 7.21 -1.15 -0.35
N LEU A 26 6.43 -1.17 -1.43
CA LEU A 26 5.61 -2.35 -1.76
C LEU A 26 6.45 -3.56 -2.18
N GLU A 27 7.62 -3.31 -2.76
CA GLU A 27 8.62 -4.31 -3.12
C GLU A 27 9.22 -5.04 -1.90
N GLU A 28 9.04 -4.49 -0.70
CA GLU A 28 9.51 -5.10 0.55
C GLU A 28 8.48 -6.05 1.16
N LEU A 29 7.26 -6.12 0.62
CA LEU A 29 6.24 -7.03 1.10
C LEU A 29 6.54 -8.48 0.70
N ASP A 30 6.31 -9.41 1.64
CA ASP A 30 6.21 -10.81 1.29
C ASP A 30 4.83 -11.07 0.65
N GLY A 31 4.85 -11.39 -0.65
CA GLY A 31 3.69 -11.81 -1.42
C GLY A 31 3.19 -10.75 -2.41
N GLN A 32 2.27 -11.14 -3.28
CA GLN A 32 1.75 -10.27 -4.32
C GLN A 32 0.64 -9.37 -3.76
N PRO A 33 0.73 -8.03 -3.85
CA PRO A 33 -0.34 -7.15 -3.42
C PRO A 33 -1.64 -7.43 -4.18
N LEU A 34 -2.73 -7.66 -3.45
CA LEU A 34 -4.03 -8.02 -4.01
C LEU A 34 -5.07 -6.91 -3.81
N ALA A 35 -5.07 -6.27 -2.65
CA ALA A 35 -6.04 -5.25 -2.31
C ALA A 35 -5.43 -4.15 -1.45
N LEU A 36 -5.91 -2.92 -1.65
CA LEU A 36 -5.53 -1.74 -0.88
C LEU A 36 -6.75 -1.17 -0.17
N ALA A 37 -6.61 -0.88 1.12
CA ALA A 37 -7.55 -0.06 1.88
C ALA A 37 -6.86 1.24 2.33
N VAL A 38 -7.59 2.35 2.21
CA VAL A 38 -7.10 3.69 2.55
C VAL A 38 -7.92 4.21 3.73
N GLY A 39 -7.27 4.40 4.88
CA GLY A 39 -7.86 5.04 6.05
C GLY A 39 -7.40 6.48 6.23
N PRO A 40 -7.92 7.16 7.27
CA PRO A 40 -7.55 8.54 7.56
C PRO A 40 -6.13 8.71 8.12
N ALA A 41 -5.53 7.65 8.67
CA ALA A 41 -4.21 7.70 9.32
C ALA A 41 -3.25 6.58 8.87
N ALA A 42 -3.74 5.65 8.05
CA ALA A 42 -2.95 4.51 7.61
C ALA A 42 -3.46 3.94 6.29
N LEU A 43 -2.58 3.23 5.59
CA LEU A 43 -2.87 2.38 4.47
C LEU A 43 -2.75 0.92 4.90
N TRP A 44 -3.51 0.05 4.25
CA TRP A 44 -3.37 -1.40 4.41
C TRP A 44 -3.31 -2.10 3.07
N VAL A 45 -2.41 -3.06 2.95
CA VAL A 45 -2.29 -3.93 1.78
C VAL A 45 -2.46 -5.38 2.22
N ALA A 46 -3.37 -6.07 1.57
CA ALA A 46 -3.47 -7.52 1.66
C ALA A 46 -2.66 -8.15 0.54
N THR A 47 -1.88 -9.18 0.85
CA THR A 47 -1.10 -9.94 -0.14
C THR A 47 -1.70 -11.32 -0.39
N GLU A 48 -1.41 -11.87 -1.57
CA GLU A 48 -1.61 -13.27 -1.93
C GLU A 48 -0.25 -13.97 -1.97
N ASP A 49 -0.17 -15.14 -1.32
CA ASP A 49 1.00 -16.03 -1.25
C ASP A 49 2.34 -15.37 -0.84
N PRO A 50 2.61 -15.19 0.47
CA PRO A 50 1.76 -15.57 1.60
C PRO A 50 0.55 -14.64 1.77
N ARG A 51 -0.53 -15.18 2.31
CA ARG A 51 -1.67 -14.36 2.76
C ARG A 51 -1.27 -13.61 4.02
N ALA A 52 -0.99 -12.33 3.87
CA ALA A 52 -0.66 -11.44 4.96
C ALA A 52 -1.40 -10.10 4.82
N LEU A 53 -1.42 -9.35 5.93
CA LEU A 53 -1.90 -7.98 5.96
C LEU A 53 -0.74 -7.11 6.42
N TYR A 54 -0.47 -6.05 5.67
CA TYR A 54 0.53 -5.05 6.01
C TYR A 54 -0.13 -3.70 6.23
N SER A 55 0.45 -2.87 7.08
CA SER A 55 0.00 -1.50 7.30
C SER A 55 1.14 -0.50 7.15
N SER A 56 0.81 0.70 6.70
CA SER A 56 1.72 1.83 6.62
C SER A 56 1.07 3.06 7.24
N THR A 57 1.81 3.81 8.05
CA THR A 57 1.39 5.10 8.61
C THR A 57 2.16 6.29 8.02
N ASP A 58 3.01 6.04 7.03
CA ASP A 58 3.90 7.01 6.40
C ASP A 58 3.63 7.14 4.89
N ASP A 59 2.35 7.09 4.52
CA ASP A 59 1.90 7.20 3.13
C ASP A 59 2.55 6.13 2.23
N GLY A 60 2.59 4.88 2.70
CA GLY A 60 3.02 3.73 1.90
C GLY A 60 4.51 3.65 1.65
N ALA A 61 5.33 4.49 2.30
CA ALA A 61 6.78 4.48 2.15
C ALA A 61 7.44 3.29 2.86
N THR A 62 6.90 2.88 4.01
CA THR A 62 7.29 1.66 4.72
C THR A 62 6.08 0.87 5.17
N TRP A 63 6.26 -0.44 5.31
CA TRP A 63 5.17 -1.38 5.62
C TRP A 63 5.55 -2.32 6.75
N GLU A 64 4.63 -2.48 7.69
CA GLU A 64 4.79 -3.39 8.82
C GLU A 64 3.77 -4.53 8.72
N LEU A 65 4.21 -5.76 9.00
CA LEU A 65 3.33 -6.92 9.05
C LEU A 65 2.35 -6.76 10.22
N VAL A 66 1.05 -6.77 9.92
CA VAL A 66 0.00 -6.77 10.92
C VAL A 66 -0.10 -8.18 11.50
N THR A 67 0.34 -8.33 12.74
CA THR A 67 0.19 -9.57 13.50
C THR A 67 -1.05 -9.48 14.38
N GLY A 68 -1.83 -10.57 14.42
CA GLY A 68 -2.97 -10.65 15.33
C GLY A 68 -2.49 -10.81 16.76
N SER A 69 -3.03 -10.01 17.67
CA SER A 69 -2.88 -10.18 19.12
C SER A 69 -3.69 -11.36 19.63
#